data_AF-A0A2D4YB31-F1
#
_entry.id   AF-A0A2D4YB31-F1
#
_cell.length_a   1.000
_cell.length_b   1.000
_cell.length_c   1.000
_cell.angle_alpha   90.00
_cell.angle_beta   90.00
_cell.angle_gamma   90.00
#
_symmetry.space_group_name_H-M   'P 1'
#
loop_
_entity.id
_entity.type
_entity.pdbx_description
1 polymer ?
#
loop_
_entity_poly.entity_id
_entity_poly.type
_entity_poly.pdbx_seq_one_letter_code
_entity_poly.pdbx_strand_id
1 'polypeptide(L)'
;MKLKISYLFILLLTFFILSCSNDDEGDNSATDIYIVTGLVAKSSNFSEGFLLGNPNTRMPLNFTSTSIIAYPNPVINALSIELTQTEEVISDIYLIEAVSKKNSFQNVDFEELLTNTTYSIEEVSEASLISFNNLSSNNITLNLEGYNTGYYRVFIKTDSNLYWDNIYIDNEGVDITEFFDSWE
;
A
#
# COMPACT_ATOMS: atom_id res chain seq x y z
N MET A 1 68.58 18.14 8.45
CA MET A 1 67.15 18.29 8.78
C MET A 1 66.43 17.04 8.28
N LYS A 2 66.22 16.04 9.15
CA LYS A 2 65.59 14.74 8.80
C LYS A 2 64.08 14.89 8.96
N LEU A 3 63.36 15.10 7.86
CA LEU A 3 61.90 15.20 7.88
C LEU A 3 61.28 13.79 8.00
N LYS A 4 60.35 13.68 8.96
CA LYS A 4 59.57 12.50 9.33
C LYS A 4 58.70 12.02 8.16
N ILE A 5 59.18 11.03 7.39
CA ILE A 5 58.43 10.41 6.28
C ILE A 5 57.73 9.10 6.67
N SER A 6 57.79 8.69 7.94
CA SER A 6 57.22 7.40 8.38
C SER A 6 55.77 7.45 8.90
N TYR A 7 55.13 8.62 8.98
CA TYR A 7 53.76 8.74 9.51
C TYR A 7 52.70 9.13 8.46
N LEU A 8 53.11 9.62 7.29
CA LEU A 8 52.17 10.05 6.24
C LEU A 8 51.51 8.85 5.52
N PHE A 9 52.19 7.70 5.47
CA PHE A 9 51.64 6.49 4.83
C PHE A 9 50.68 5.71 5.72
N ILE A 10 50.78 5.84 7.05
CA ILE A 10 49.88 5.18 8.00
C ILE A 10 48.54 5.94 8.12
N LEU A 11 48.55 7.27 7.91
CA LEU A 11 47.34 8.09 7.96
C LEU A 11 46.45 7.93 6.70
N LEU A 12 47.00 7.46 5.59
CA LEU A 12 46.26 7.31 4.32
C LEU A 12 45.52 5.96 4.22
N LEU A 13 45.92 4.96 5.01
CA LEU A 13 45.30 3.62 4.99
C LEU A 13 44.04 3.53 5.86
N THR A 14 43.84 4.45 6.81
CA THR A 14 42.67 4.46 7.71
C THR A 14 41.42 5.09 7.08
N PHE A 15 41.53 5.70 5.89
CA PHE A 15 40.39 6.30 5.18
C PHE A 15 39.63 5.33 4.26
N PHE A 16 40.07 4.07 4.12
CA PHE A 16 39.44 3.09 3.23
C PHE A 16 38.47 2.11 3.92
N ILE A 17 38.26 2.23 5.24
CA ILE A 17 37.40 1.32 6.02
C ILE A 17 36.08 1.96 6.50
N LEU A 18 35.71 3.12 5.96
CA LEU A 18 34.40 3.75 6.19
C LEU A 18 33.50 3.77 4.94
N SER A 19 33.73 2.87 3.98
CA SER A 19 32.67 2.53 3.02
C SER A 19 31.70 1.57 3.71
N CYS A 20 30.97 2.09 4.69
CA CYS A 20 29.74 1.47 5.16
C CYS A 20 28.73 1.71 4.04
N SER A 21 28.52 0.71 3.19
CA SER A 21 27.33 0.66 2.35
C SER A 21 26.15 0.45 3.28
N ASN A 22 25.56 1.55 3.76
CA ASN A 22 24.19 1.51 4.24
C ASN A 22 23.31 1.33 3.01
N ASP A 23 23.21 0.09 2.52
CA ASP A 23 21.92 -0.37 2.02
C ASP A 23 21.07 -0.67 3.26
N ASP A 24 20.76 0.39 4.01
CA ASP A 24 19.60 0.41 4.91
C ASP A 24 18.38 0.57 3.98
N GLU A 25 18.11 -0.46 3.17
CA GLU A 25 16.71 -0.77 2.92
C GLU A 25 16.18 -1.16 4.30
N GLY A 26 15.60 -0.17 5.01
CA GLY A 26 14.88 -0.43 6.25
C GLY A 26 13.99 -1.63 6.00
N ASP A 27 14.19 -2.69 6.79
CA ASP A 27 13.49 -3.95 6.64
C ASP A 27 12.03 -3.68 7.07
N ASN A 28 11.23 -3.16 6.14
CA ASN A 28 9.85 -2.77 6.41
C ASN A 28 9.10 -4.02 6.88
N SER A 29 8.40 -3.92 8.00
CA SER A 29 7.61 -5.04 8.49
C SER A 29 6.46 -5.33 7.51
N ALA A 30 5.93 -6.56 7.54
CA ALA A 30 4.81 -6.94 6.67
C ALA A 30 3.54 -6.07 6.89
N THR A 31 3.47 -5.37 8.02
CA THR A 31 2.39 -4.47 8.43
C THR A 31 2.77 -2.99 8.31
N ASP A 32 3.84 -2.66 7.59
CA ASP A 32 4.19 -1.27 7.33
C ASP A 32 3.07 -0.58 6.53
N ILE A 33 2.72 0.64 6.92
CA ILE A 33 1.64 1.41 6.31
C ILE A 33 1.94 1.78 4.84
N TYR A 34 3.22 1.90 4.49
CA TYR A 34 3.72 2.35 3.18
C TYR A 34 4.07 1.22 2.20
N ILE A 35 3.72 -0.03 2.50
CA ILE A 35 3.98 -1.16 1.60
C ILE A 35 2.71 -1.87 1.16
N VAL A 36 2.70 -2.33 -0.09
CA VAL A 36 1.70 -3.29 -0.59
C VAL A 36 2.40 -4.59 -0.97
N THR A 37 1.83 -5.73 -0.57
CA THR A 37 2.40 -7.07 -0.80
C THR A 37 1.61 -7.90 -1.82
N GLY A 38 0.49 -7.34 -2.26
CA GLY A 38 -0.45 -7.93 -3.20
C GLY A 38 -1.66 -7.02 -3.33
N LEU A 39 -2.56 -7.33 -4.27
CA LEU A 39 -3.86 -6.67 -4.39
C LEU A 39 -4.91 -7.62 -4.97
N VAL A 40 -6.18 -7.24 -4.79
CA VAL A 40 -7.31 -7.93 -5.44
C VAL A 40 -7.67 -7.14 -6.69
N ALA A 41 -7.34 -7.68 -7.87
CA ALA A 41 -7.73 -7.10 -9.13
C ALA A 41 -9.21 -7.39 -9.40
N LYS A 42 -9.98 -6.36 -9.78
CA LYS A 42 -11.43 -6.45 -9.91
C LYS A 42 -11.95 -5.39 -10.86
N SER A 43 -12.83 -5.75 -11.78
CA SER A 43 -13.37 -4.80 -12.77
C SER A 43 -14.69 -4.13 -12.33
N SER A 44 -15.50 -4.81 -11.52
CA SER A 44 -16.79 -4.32 -11.04
C SER A 44 -17.18 -5.02 -9.73
N ASN A 45 -18.18 -4.50 -9.02
CA ASN A 45 -18.75 -5.18 -7.85
C ASN A 45 -19.26 -6.61 -8.15
N PHE A 46 -19.67 -6.89 -9.40
CA PHE A 46 -20.19 -8.20 -9.82
C PHE A 46 -19.12 -9.19 -10.32
N SER A 47 -17.90 -8.75 -10.64
CA SER A 47 -16.86 -9.66 -11.10
C SER A 47 -16.18 -10.39 -9.95
N GLU A 48 -15.70 -11.62 -10.17
CA GLU A 48 -14.84 -12.25 -9.17
C GLU A 48 -13.51 -11.49 -9.06
N GLY A 49 -12.98 -11.37 -7.85
CA GLY A 49 -11.66 -10.78 -7.64
C GLY A 49 -10.56 -11.76 -8.05
N PHE A 50 -9.51 -11.26 -8.70
CA PHE A 50 -8.32 -12.01 -9.02
C PHE A 50 -7.17 -11.58 -8.10
N LEU A 51 -6.57 -12.52 -7.37
CA LEU A 51 -5.49 -12.21 -6.44
C LEU A 51 -4.16 -12.06 -7.18
N LEU A 52 -3.48 -10.95 -6.93
CA LEU A 52 -2.09 -10.71 -7.34
C LEU A 52 -1.22 -10.67 -6.08
N GLY A 53 -0.21 -11.54 -5.98
CA GLY A 53 0.65 -11.66 -4.81
C GLY A 53 -0.10 -12.12 -3.54
N ASN A 54 0.33 -11.62 -2.37
CA ASN A 54 -0.28 -11.91 -1.08
C ASN A 54 -0.73 -10.60 -0.39
N PRO A 55 -1.96 -10.12 -0.62
CA PRO A 55 -2.39 -8.79 -0.18
C PRO A 55 -2.42 -8.65 1.36
N ASN A 56 -1.72 -7.65 1.90
CA ASN A 56 -1.76 -7.26 3.31
C ASN A 56 -2.93 -6.31 3.60
N THR A 57 -4.14 -6.80 3.37
CA THR A 57 -5.38 -6.02 3.46
C THR A 57 -6.20 -6.46 4.67
N ARG A 58 -6.97 -5.53 5.26
CA ARG A 58 -7.94 -5.86 6.32
C ARG A 58 -9.35 -5.67 5.78
N MET A 59 -9.61 -6.45 4.75
CA MET A 59 -10.94 -6.72 4.22
C MET A 59 -11.07 -8.25 4.21
N PRO A 60 -12.21 -8.83 4.60
CA PRO A 60 -12.37 -10.28 4.55
C PRO A 60 -12.07 -10.76 3.12
N LEU A 61 -11.02 -11.53 2.91
CA LEU A 61 -10.72 -12.07 1.55
C LEU A 61 -11.78 -13.09 1.11
N ASN A 62 -12.63 -13.54 2.05
CA ASN A 62 -13.80 -14.36 1.79
C ASN A 62 -14.94 -13.50 1.20
N PHE A 63 -15.05 -13.51 -0.13
CA PHE A 63 -16.07 -12.86 -0.97
C PHE A 63 -17.54 -13.15 -0.61
N THR A 64 -17.81 -13.97 0.42
CA THR A 64 -19.13 -14.31 0.93
C THR A 64 -19.58 -13.46 2.12
N SER A 65 -18.70 -12.60 2.66
CA SER A 65 -18.95 -11.78 3.86
C SER A 65 -18.39 -10.35 3.82
N THR A 66 -17.79 -9.95 2.69
CA THR A 66 -17.10 -8.66 2.56
C THR A 66 -18.04 -7.49 2.78
N SER A 67 -17.79 -6.72 3.83
CA SER A 67 -18.54 -5.51 4.19
C SER A 67 -18.21 -4.32 3.30
N ILE A 68 -17.10 -4.37 2.54
CA ILE A 68 -16.60 -3.30 1.67
C ILE A 68 -16.08 -3.91 0.36
N ILE A 69 -16.29 -3.22 -0.76
CA ILE A 69 -15.80 -3.59 -2.08
C ILE A 69 -15.23 -2.33 -2.77
N ALA A 70 -14.00 -2.40 -3.27
CA ALA A 70 -13.36 -1.33 -4.06
C ALA A 70 -13.13 -1.80 -5.51
N TYR A 71 -13.54 -0.99 -6.51
CA TYR A 71 -13.37 -1.32 -7.93
C TYR A 71 -13.48 -0.07 -8.84
N PRO A 72 -12.96 -0.10 -10.08
CA PRO A 72 -12.06 -1.11 -10.60
C PRO A 72 -10.68 -1.05 -9.91
N ASN A 73 -9.96 -2.15 -9.91
CA ASN A 73 -8.57 -2.26 -9.46
C ASN A 73 -7.82 -3.16 -10.47
N PRO A 74 -6.88 -2.63 -11.27
CA PRO A 74 -6.40 -1.25 -11.35
C PRO A 74 -7.49 -0.19 -11.58
N VAL A 75 -7.25 1.00 -11.03
CA VAL A 75 -8.10 2.18 -11.14
C VAL A 75 -7.71 2.97 -12.37
N ILE A 76 -8.69 3.29 -13.22
CA ILE A 76 -8.54 4.26 -14.31
C ILE A 76 -9.49 5.43 -14.02
N ASN A 77 -8.93 6.60 -13.69
CA ASN A 77 -9.62 7.84 -13.33
C ASN A 77 -10.55 7.82 -12.11
N ALA A 78 -11.24 6.73 -11.80
CA ALA A 78 -12.22 6.71 -10.72
C ALA A 78 -12.31 5.36 -10.01
N LEU A 79 -12.40 5.42 -8.68
CA LEU A 79 -12.57 4.25 -7.81
C LEU A 79 -13.92 4.33 -7.12
N SER A 80 -14.75 3.31 -7.30
CA SER A 80 -15.97 3.08 -6.54
C SER A 80 -15.67 2.26 -5.30
N ILE A 81 -16.21 2.67 -4.17
CA ILE A 81 -16.14 1.98 -2.88
C ILE A 81 -17.57 1.79 -2.37
N GLU A 82 -17.96 0.54 -2.19
CA GLU A 82 -19.31 0.14 -1.78
C GLU A 82 -19.26 -0.66 -0.48
N LEU A 83 -20.09 -0.29 0.50
CA LEU A 83 -20.36 -1.11 1.66
C LEU A 83 -21.50 -2.07 1.35
N THR A 84 -21.32 -3.37 1.61
CA THR A 84 -22.40 -4.36 1.45
C THR A 84 -23.38 -4.36 2.63
N GLN A 85 -22.93 -3.89 3.80
CA GLN A 85 -23.78 -3.64 4.96
C GLN A 85 -24.36 -2.23 4.87
N THR A 86 -25.68 -2.13 4.69
CA THR A 86 -26.36 -0.85 4.37
C THR A 86 -26.50 0.10 5.54
N GLU A 87 -26.27 -0.35 6.78
CA GLU A 87 -26.43 0.43 8.01
C GLU A 87 -25.15 1.21 8.40
N GLU A 88 -23.99 0.85 7.83
CA GLU A 88 -22.76 1.63 8.01
C GLU A 88 -22.64 2.69 6.89
N VAL A 89 -22.01 3.82 7.22
CA VAL A 89 -21.63 4.83 6.24
C VAL A 89 -20.12 5.04 6.26
N ILE A 90 -19.58 5.39 5.10
CA ILE A 90 -18.20 5.82 4.96
C ILE A 90 -18.14 7.28 5.42
N SER A 91 -17.30 7.56 6.42
CA SER A 91 -17.09 8.91 6.96
C SER A 91 -15.86 9.58 6.36
N ASP A 92 -14.76 8.84 6.21
CA ASP A 92 -13.51 9.35 5.65
C ASP A 92 -12.80 8.27 4.82
N ILE A 93 -12.09 8.70 3.77
CA ILE A 93 -11.22 7.85 2.94
C ILE A 93 -9.85 8.50 2.82
N TYR A 94 -8.78 7.72 3.02
CA TYR A 94 -7.40 8.18 2.91
C TYR A 94 -6.63 7.30 1.92
N LEU A 95 -5.81 7.89 1.05
CA LEU A 95 -4.90 7.15 0.18
C LEU A 95 -3.47 7.50 0.55
N ILE A 96 -2.68 6.46 0.80
CA ILE A 96 -1.26 6.52 1.12
C ILE A 96 -0.51 5.92 -0.07
N GLU A 97 0.41 6.68 -0.65
CA GLU A 97 1.31 6.16 -1.67
C GLU A 97 2.19 5.07 -1.06
N ALA A 98 2.31 3.95 -1.76
CA ALA A 98 2.95 2.77 -1.23
C ALA A 98 3.95 2.18 -2.22
N VAL A 99 4.98 1.54 -1.67
CA VAL A 99 5.94 0.78 -2.45
C VAL A 99 5.48 -0.67 -2.51
N SER A 100 5.44 -1.22 -3.72
CA SER A 100 5.16 -2.65 -3.86
C SER A 100 6.36 -3.48 -3.43
N LYS A 101 6.15 -4.38 -2.47
CA LYS A 101 7.11 -5.40 -2.05
C LYS A 101 6.73 -6.74 -2.67
N LYS A 102 6.64 -6.76 -4.01
CA LYS A 102 6.38 -7.95 -4.82
C LYS A 102 7.30 -9.09 -4.38
N ASN A 103 6.77 -10.31 -4.31
CA ASN A 103 7.50 -11.52 -3.89
C ASN A 103 8.01 -11.55 -2.44
N SER A 104 7.83 -10.49 -1.66
CA SER A 104 8.06 -10.52 -0.21
C SER A 104 6.81 -11.00 0.50
N PHE A 105 6.97 -11.59 1.70
CA PHE A 105 5.86 -11.95 2.58
C PHE A 105 4.81 -12.92 1.99
N GLN A 106 5.17 -13.72 0.98
CA GLN A 106 4.23 -14.66 0.32
C GLN A 106 3.75 -15.80 1.24
N ASN A 107 4.51 -16.09 2.31
CA ASN A 107 4.16 -17.11 3.31
C ASN A 107 3.55 -16.52 4.59
N VAL A 108 3.26 -15.21 4.62
CA VAL A 108 2.65 -14.55 5.77
C VAL A 108 1.15 -14.76 5.74
N ASP A 109 0.59 -15.23 6.86
CA ASP A 109 -0.85 -15.25 7.08
C ASP A 109 -1.31 -13.86 7.52
N PHE A 110 -1.76 -13.05 6.55
CA PHE A 110 -2.25 -11.71 6.82
C PHE A 110 -3.61 -11.69 7.52
N GLU A 111 -4.42 -12.74 7.38
CA GLU A 111 -5.71 -12.83 8.09
C GLU A 111 -5.46 -12.95 9.61
N GLU A 112 -4.52 -13.80 10.01
CA GLU A 112 -4.10 -13.91 11.41
C GLU A 112 -3.34 -12.65 11.88
N LEU A 113 -2.33 -12.21 11.11
CA LEU A 113 -1.44 -11.11 11.52
C LEU A 113 -2.19 -9.78 11.69
N LEU A 114 -3.15 -9.48 10.82
CA LEU A 114 -3.87 -8.20 10.83
C LEU A 114 -5.06 -8.20 11.79
N THR A 115 -5.42 -9.33 12.40
CA THR A 115 -6.47 -9.39 13.43
C THR A 115 -6.13 -8.51 14.64
N ASN A 116 -4.85 -8.46 15.01
CA ASN A 116 -4.36 -7.68 16.16
C ASN A 116 -3.64 -6.38 15.77
N THR A 117 -3.50 -6.12 14.46
CA THR A 117 -2.83 -4.92 13.97
C THR A 117 -3.87 -3.85 13.65
N THR A 118 -3.74 -2.69 14.26
CA THR A 118 -4.61 -1.54 14.00
C THR A 118 -3.78 -0.29 13.78
N TYR A 119 -4.02 0.38 12.66
CA TYR A 119 -3.52 1.74 12.45
C TYR A 119 -4.42 2.75 13.16
N SER A 120 -3.82 3.80 13.71
CA SER A 120 -4.61 4.90 14.27
C SER A 120 -5.09 5.85 13.16
N ILE A 121 -6.20 6.56 13.38
CA ILE A 121 -6.66 7.57 12.42
C ILE A 121 -5.64 8.71 12.28
N GLU A 122 -4.98 9.08 13.38
CA GLU A 122 -3.92 10.09 13.37
C GLU A 122 -2.78 9.66 12.43
N GLU A 123 -2.22 8.47 12.64
CA GLU A 123 -1.18 7.87 11.79
C GLU A 123 -1.59 7.81 10.30
N VAL A 124 -2.80 7.31 10.02
CA VAL A 124 -3.31 7.23 8.63
C VAL A 124 -3.45 8.61 8.02
N SER A 125 -3.98 9.57 8.77
CA SER A 125 -4.19 10.93 8.27
C SER A 125 -2.87 11.66 8.01
N GLU A 126 -1.87 11.49 8.87
CA GLU A 126 -0.53 12.09 8.72
C GLU A 126 0.24 11.48 7.54
N ALA A 127 0.07 10.18 7.29
CA ALA A 127 0.70 9.48 6.18
C ALA A 127 0.01 9.70 4.83
N SER A 128 -1.25 10.15 4.83
CA SER A 128 -2.07 10.27 3.61
C SER A 128 -1.62 11.41 2.70
N LEU A 129 -1.51 11.09 1.41
CA LEU A 129 -1.30 12.09 0.35
C LEU A 129 -2.64 12.67 -0.11
N ILE A 130 -3.69 11.85 -0.09
CA ILE A 130 -5.03 12.18 -0.55
C ILE A 130 -6.02 11.82 0.55
N SER A 131 -6.96 12.72 0.84
CA SER A 131 -8.01 12.48 1.82
C SER A 131 -9.35 13.01 1.34
N PHE A 132 -10.41 12.23 1.55
CA PHE A 132 -11.79 12.61 1.32
C PHE A 132 -12.52 12.50 2.67
N ASN A 133 -12.84 13.65 3.27
CA ASN A 133 -13.35 13.70 4.64
C ASN A 133 -14.81 14.16 4.69
N ASN A 134 -15.50 13.87 5.80
CA ASN A 134 -16.90 14.24 6.03
C ASN A 134 -17.87 13.68 4.97
N LEU A 135 -17.61 12.45 4.56
CA LEU A 135 -18.51 11.66 3.72
C LEU A 135 -19.68 11.14 4.57
N SER A 136 -20.76 10.74 3.91
CA SER A 136 -21.94 10.17 4.57
C SER A 136 -22.73 9.33 3.57
N SER A 137 -22.07 8.31 3.01
CA SER A 137 -22.67 7.39 2.05
C SER A 137 -22.09 6.00 2.24
N ASN A 138 -22.87 4.97 1.90
CA ASN A 138 -22.39 3.60 1.80
C ASN A 138 -21.84 3.28 0.40
N ASN A 139 -21.95 4.22 -0.55
CA ASN A 139 -21.37 4.12 -1.89
C ASN A 139 -20.74 5.45 -2.26
N ILE A 140 -19.44 5.43 -2.54
CA ILE A 140 -18.64 6.60 -2.89
C ILE A 140 -17.87 6.30 -4.17
N THR A 141 -17.97 7.20 -5.15
CA THR A 141 -17.04 7.25 -6.29
C THR A 141 -16.03 8.36 -6.06
N LEU A 142 -14.76 7.99 -5.99
CA LEU A 142 -13.63 8.90 -5.90
C LEU A 142 -13.17 9.25 -7.31
N ASN A 143 -13.00 10.54 -7.60
CA ASN A 143 -12.26 10.97 -8.78
C ASN A 143 -10.77 10.94 -8.47
N LEU A 144 -10.05 10.05 -9.13
CA LEU A 144 -8.61 9.85 -9.06
C LEU A 144 -7.86 10.27 -10.36
N GLU A 145 -8.52 11.00 -11.25
CA GLU A 145 -7.90 11.60 -12.43
C GLU A 145 -6.80 12.59 -12.01
N GLY A 146 -5.62 12.47 -12.62
CA GLY A 146 -4.50 13.39 -12.42
C GLY A 146 -3.63 13.11 -11.19
N TYR A 147 -3.91 12.05 -10.41
CA TYR A 147 -2.94 11.54 -9.43
C TYR A 147 -1.86 10.70 -10.11
N ASN A 148 -0.73 10.52 -9.42
CA ASN A 148 0.39 9.76 -9.96
C ASN A 148 -0.01 8.29 -10.17
N THR A 149 0.48 7.69 -11.25
CA THR A 149 0.41 6.24 -11.46
C THR A 149 1.26 5.55 -10.40
N GLY A 150 0.74 4.50 -9.78
CA GLY A 150 1.46 3.79 -8.73
C GLY A 150 0.57 2.99 -7.79
N TYR A 151 1.20 2.38 -6.78
CA TYR A 151 0.49 1.64 -5.75
C TYR A 151 0.07 2.56 -4.62
N TYR A 152 -1.14 2.33 -4.13
CA TYR A 152 -1.68 3.03 -2.98
C TYR A 152 -2.31 2.03 -2.03
N ARG A 153 -2.23 2.34 -0.74
CA ARG A 153 -3.15 1.76 0.24
C ARG A 153 -4.31 2.71 0.46
N VAL A 154 -5.52 2.20 0.30
CA VAL A 154 -6.76 2.95 0.55
C VAL A 154 -7.31 2.55 1.91
N PHE A 155 -7.40 3.51 2.81
CA PHE A 155 -8.03 3.37 4.12
C PHE A 155 -9.45 3.91 4.07
N ILE A 156 -10.40 3.12 4.58
CA ILE A 156 -11.84 3.41 4.52
C ILE A 156 -12.35 3.38 5.96
N LYS A 157 -12.73 4.55 6.46
CA LYS A 157 -13.25 4.70 7.81
C LYS A 157 -14.77 4.70 7.77
N THR A 158 -15.37 3.81 8.54
CA THR A 158 -16.81 3.83 8.85
C THR A 158 -17.03 4.30 10.28
N ASP A 159 -18.29 4.41 10.72
CA ASP A 159 -18.61 4.79 12.10
C ASP A 159 -18.05 3.81 13.14
N SER A 160 -17.86 2.55 12.75
CA SER A 160 -17.48 1.47 13.66
C SER A 160 -16.05 0.97 13.46
N ASN A 161 -15.50 1.11 12.26
CA ASN A 161 -14.30 0.36 11.85
C ASN A 161 -13.40 1.17 10.91
N LEU A 162 -12.14 0.73 10.84
CA LEU A 162 -11.17 1.16 9.84
C LEU A 162 -10.74 -0.05 9.02
N TYR A 163 -11.01 0.01 7.73
CA TYR A 163 -10.64 -1.01 6.75
C TYR A 163 -9.55 -0.48 5.83
N TRP A 164 -8.84 -1.38 5.16
CA TRP A 164 -7.94 -0.99 4.08
C TRP A 164 -7.77 -2.06 3.01
N ASP A 165 -7.55 -1.58 1.79
CA ASP A 165 -7.21 -2.37 0.61
C ASP A 165 -5.97 -1.79 -0.08
N ASN A 166 -5.41 -2.56 -0.99
CA ASN A 166 -4.32 -2.15 -1.86
C ASN A 166 -4.86 -1.93 -3.28
N ILE A 167 -4.60 -0.77 -3.86
CA ILE A 167 -5.02 -0.41 -5.22
C ILE A 167 -3.80 -0.02 -6.06
N TYR A 168 -3.97 -0.12 -7.38
CA TYR A 168 -3.05 0.49 -8.35
C TYR A 168 -3.79 1.56 -9.14
N ILE A 169 -3.28 2.79 -9.17
CA ILE A 169 -3.80 3.85 -10.04
C ILE A 169 -3.03 3.80 -11.35
N ASP A 170 -3.76 3.69 -12.47
CA ASP A 170 -3.23 3.75 -13.83
C ASP A 170 -3.79 4.98 -14.56
N ASN A 171 -3.02 6.06 -14.56
CA ASN A 171 -3.32 7.26 -15.33
C ASN A 171 -2.38 7.40 -16.54
N GLU A 172 -1.48 6.44 -16.78
CA GLU A 172 -0.52 6.43 -17.89
C GLU A 172 -0.90 5.46 -19.01
N GLY A 173 -1.93 4.63 -18.79
CA GLY A 173 -2.39 3.64 -19.76
C GLY A 173 -1.46 2.44 -19.85
N VAL A 174 -1.02 1.94 -18.70
CA VAL A 174 -0.18 0.75 -18.59
C VAL A 174 -0.90 -0.43 -19.25
N ASP A 175 -0.17 -1.24 -20.02
CA ASP A 175 -0.73 -2.44 -20.61
C ASP A 175 -1.16 -3.41 -19.50
N ILE A 176 -2.43 -3.79 -19.50
CA ILE A 176 -2.99 -4.60 -18.43
C ILE A 176 -2.35 -5.99 -18.38
N THR A 177 -1.91 -6.56 -19.51
CA THR A 177 -1.20 -7.84 -19.50
C THR A 177 0.18 -7.66 -18.86
N GLU A 178 0.92 -6.61 -19.22
CA GLU A 178 2.20 -6.29 -18.58
C GLU A 178 2.05 -6.08 -17.05
N PHE A 179 0.99 -5.40 -16.63
CA PHE A 179 0.70 -5.23 -15.22
C PHE A 179 0.50 -6.56 -14.49
N PHE A 180 -0.32 -7.45 -15.03
CA PHE A 180 -0.58 -8.76 -14.42
C PHE A 180 0.67 -9.65 -14.43
N ASP A 181 1.40 -9.71 -15.54
CA ASP A 181 2.64 -10.48 -15.66
C ASP A 181 3.70 -10.00 -14.65
N SER A 182 3.68 -8.71 -14.29
CA SER A 182 4.62 -8.15 -13.30
C SER A 182 4.39 -8.62 -11.86
N TRP A 183 3.34 -9.41 -11.61
CA TRP A 183 2.99 -10.00 -10.31
C TRP A 183 3.18 -11.51 -10.24
N GLU A 184 3.55 -12.16 -11.36
CA GLU A 184 3.99 -13.56 -11.41
C GLU A 184 5.46 -13.72 -11.00
#